data_AF-A0A7X7CR83-F1
#
_entry.id   AF-A0A7X7CR83-F1
#
_cell.length_a   1.000
_cell.length_b   1.000
_cell.length_c   1.000
_cell.angle_alpha   90.00
_cell.angle_beta   90.00
_cell.angle_gamma   90.00
#
_symmetry.space_group_name_H-M   'P 1'
#
loop_
_entity.id
_entity.type
_entity.pdbx_description
1 polymer ?
#
loop_
_entity_poly.entity_id
_entity_poly.type
_entity_poly.pdbx_seq_one_letter_code
_entity_poly.pdbx_strand_id
1 'polypeptide(L)'
;MKSKVTAIGKASSDDGRPISEVIRERIKAAGRRFHANDNIAEFIHSDEERAQLRREVETQVEGLLRALVIDTESDHNTQDTARRVAKMYVNEVFAGRYDTPPPMTEFPNVEKLNELMVIGPITARSACSHHLCPIMGK
;
A
#
# COMPACT_ATOMS: atom_id res chain seq x y z
N MET A 1 -20.60 20.27 -29.48
CA MET A 1 -19.56 20.27 -28.42
C MET A 1 -18.95 18.88 -28.35
N LYS A 2 -17.68 18.72 -28.77
CA LYS A 2 -16.98 17.43 -28.69
C LYS A 2 -16.41 17.31 -27.28
N SER A 3 -16.95 16.37 -26.50
CA SER A 3 -16.43 16.03 -25.16
C SER A 3 -15.05 15.40 -25.32
N LYS A 4 -14.01 16.11 -24.88
CA LYS A 4 -12.66 15.56 -24.73
C LYS A 4 -12.68 14.75 -23.43
N VAL A 5 -12.78 13.43 -23.55
CA VAL A 5 -12.40 12.53 -22.45
C VAL A 5 -10.89 12.65 -22.30
N THR A 6 -10.46 13.41 -21.31
CA THR A 6 -9.04 13.61 -20.98
C THR A 6 -8.47 12.28 -20.51
N ALA A 7 -7.54 11.72 -21.28
CA ALA A 7 -6.80 10.52 -20.91
C ALA A 7 -6.06 10.76 -19.59
N ILE A 8 -6.40 9.98 -18.57
CA ILE A 8 -5.74 10.04 -17.26
C ILE A 8 -4.30 9.56 -17.46
N GLY A 9 -3.34 10.43 -17.13
CA GLY A 9 -1.92 10.21 -17.40
C GLY A 9 -1.41 8.93 -16.73
N LYS A 10 -0.83 8.03 -17.53
CA LYS A 10 -0.16 6.82 -17.02
C LYS A 10 1.08 7.23 -16.23
N ALA A 11 1.10 6.93 -14.93
CA ALA A 11 2.35 6.82 -14.19
C ALA A 11 3.08 5.58 -14.72
N SER A 12 4.10 5.80 -15.55
CA SER A 12 4.90 4.72 -16.14
C SER A 12 6.33 4.72 -15.60
N SER A 13 6.94 3.54 -15.53
CA SER A 13 8.39 3.36 -15.44
C SER A 13 9.09 3.95 -16.67
N ASP A 14 10.42 4.00 -16.63
CA ASP A 14 11.30 4.57 -17.67
C ASP A 14 11.06 3.96 -19.07
N ASP A 15 10.43 2.79 -19.14
CA ASP A 15 10.04 2.05 -20.34
C ASP A 15 8.55 2.16 -20.73
N GLY A 16 7.76 3.02 -20.07
CA GLY A 16 6.35 3.24 -20.37
C GLY A 16 5.36 2.25 -19.72
N ARG A 17 5.83 1.30 -18.91
CA ARG A 17 5.00 0.27 -18.27
C ARG A 17 4.49 0.71 -16.88
N PRO A 18 3.33 0.23 -16.40
CA PRO A 18 2.92 0.47 -15.01
C PRO A 18 3.90 -0.22 -14.05
N ILE A 19 4.36 0.50 -13.02
CA ILE A 19 5.31 -0.04 -12.04
C ILE A 19 4.72 -1.22 -11.27
N SER A 20 3.40 -1.27 -11.08
CA SER A 20 2.74 -2.40 -10.43
C SER A 20 2.91 -3.70 -11.21
N GLU A 21 2.94 -3.66 -12.55
CA GLU A 21 3.18 -4.83 -13.40
C GLU A 21 4.64 -5.28 -13.33
N VAL A 22 5.58 -4.32 -13.34
CA VAL A 22 7.01 -4.62 -13.16
C VAL A 22 7.25 -5.32 -11.81
N ILE A 23 6.65 -4.82 -10.72
CA ILE A 23 6.74 -5.45 -9.39
C ILE A 23 6.11 -6.85 -9.41
N ARG A 24 4.92 -7.03 -10.03
CA ARG A 24 4.28 -8.35 -10.15
C ARG A 24 5.14 -9.35 -10.91
N GLU A 25 5.81 -8.92 -11.97
CA GLU A 25 6.73 -9.77 -12.73
C GLU A 25 7.92 -10.21 -11.89
N ARG A 26 8.53 -9.31 -11.12
CA ARG A 26 9.62 -9.65 -10.18
C ARG A 26 9.17 -10.70 -9.18
N ILE A 27 8.00 -10.52 -8.58
CA ILE A 27 7.42 -11.46 -7.60
C ILE A 27 7.19 -12.84 -8.24
N LYS A 28 6.60 -12.87 -9.44
CA LYS A 28 6.34 -14.12 -10.18
C LYS A 28 7.62 -14.82 -10.59
N ALA A 29 8.61 -14.07 -11.08
CA ALA A 29 9.92 -14.61 -11.45
C ALA A 29 10.66 -15.23 -10.26
N ALA A 30 10.47 -14.66 -9.06
CA ALA A 30 10.99 -15.24 -7.81
C ALA A 30 10.17 -16.45 -7.30
N GLY A 31 9.06 -16.82 -7.95
CA GLY A 31 8.17 -17.89 -7.50
C GLY A 31 7.45 -17.57 -6.18
N ARG A 32 7.22 -16.28 -5.89
CA ARG A 32 6.66 -15.82 -4.62
C ARG A 32 5.19 -15.46 -4.75
N ARG A 33 4.47 -15.55 -3.63
CA ARG A 33 3.06 -15.14 -3.53
C ARG A 33 2.95 -13.65 -3.18
N PHE A 34 1.81 -13.04 -3.53
CA PHE A 34 1.53 -11.62 -3.27
C PHE A 34 0.07 -11.36 -2.88
N HIS A 35 -0.50 -12.23 -2.05
CA HIS A 35 -1.82 -12.01 -1.43
C HIS A 35 -1.83 -10.70 -0.64
N ALA A 36 -3.01 -10.19 -0.31
CA ALA A 36 -3.18 -8.87 0.34
C ALA A 36 -2.34 -8.70 1.62
N ASN A 37 -2.16 -9.76 2.40
CA ASN A 37 -1.43 -9.73 3.67
C ASN A 37 0.08 -10.02 3.54
N ASP A 38 0.57 -10.28 2.33
CA ASP A 38 1.99 -10.59 2.12
C ASP A 38 2.83 -9.31 2.14
N ASN A 39 4.02 -9.39 2.72
CA ASN A 39 5.04 -8.35 2.58
C ASN A 39 5.75 -8.53 1.23
N ILE A 40 5.88 -7.45 0.47
CA ILE A 40 6.53 -7.41 -0.85
C ILE A 40 7.66 -6.39 -0.90
N ALA A 41 8.15 -5.92 0.25
CA ALA A 41 9.18 -4.89 0.35
C ALA A 41 10.44 -5.28 -0.45
N GLU A 42 10.77 -6.57 -0.48
CA GLU A 42 11.94 -7.10 -1.22
C GLU A 42 11.89 -6.84 -2.75
N PHE A 43 10.71 -6.52 -3.32
CA PHE A 43 10.53 -6.31 -4.75
C PHE A 43 10.39 -4.83 -5.16
N ILE A 44 10.47 -3.93 -4.18
CA ILE A 44 10.45 -2.47 -4.36
C ILE A 44 11.85 -1.96 -4.09
N HIS A 45 12.57 -1.58 -5.14
CA HIS A 45 14.01 -1.37 -5.06
C HIS A 45 14.40 0.07 -4.72
N SER A 46 13.44 1.02 -4.72
CA SER A 46 13.71 2.40 -4.35
C SER A 46 12.46 3.15 -3.88
N ASP A 47 12.68 4.26 -3.18
CA ASP A 47 11.62 5.22 -2.82
C ASP A 47 10.90 5.78 -4.05
N GLU A 48 11.61 5.90 -5.19
CA GLU A 48 11.01 6.36 -6.43
C GLU A 48 10.05 5.32 -7.01
N GLU A 49 10.39 4.02 -6.99
CA GLU A 49 9.43 2.97 -7.39
C GLU A 49 8.20 2.96 -6.49
N ARG A 50 8.37 3.16 -5.18
CA ARG A 50 7.25 3.30 -4.25
C ARG A 50 6.41 4.54 -4.56
N ALA A 51 7.05 5.65 -4.93
CA ALA A 51 6.37 6.88 -5.33
C ALA A 51 5.61 6.70 -6.65
N GLN A 52 6.18 5.99 -7.64
CA GLN A 52 5.50 5.59 -8.87
C GLN A 52 4.26 4.74 -8.56
N LEU A 53 4.39 3.75 -7.66
CA LEU A 53 3.29 2.87 -7.30
C LEU A 53 2.16 3.67 -6.63
N ARG A 54 2.50 4.61 -5.74
CA ARG A 54 1.52 5.51 -5.14
C ARG A 54 0.79 6.36 -6.18
N ARG A 55 1.50 6.93 -7.17
CA ARG A 55 0.89 7.71 -8.27
C ARG A 55 -0.02 6.85 -9.16
N GLU A 56 0.37 5.60 -9.38
CA GLU A 56 -0.48 4.63 -10.08
C GLU A 56 -1.76 4.34 -9.28
N VAL A 57 -1.66 4.09 -7.98
CA VAL A 57 -2.83 3.90 -7.09
C VAL A 57 -3.72 5.13 -7.05
N GLU A 58 -3.16 6.33 -6.97
CA GLU A 58 -3.90 7.60 -7.03
C GLU A 58 -4.75 7.68 -8.30
N THR A 59 -4.16 7.34 -9.45
CA THR A 59 -4.89 7.28 -10.74
C THR A 59 -6.06 6.30 -10.69
N GLN A 60 -5.88 5.13 -10.05
CA GLN A 60 -6.96 4.14 -9.91
C GLN A 60 -8.06 4.61 -8.95
N VAL A 61 -7.71 5.28 -7.84
CA VAL A 61 -8.69 5.82 -6.89
C VAL A 61 -9.48 6.96 -7.52
N GLU A 62 -8.85 7.82 -8.31
CA GLU A 62 -9.56 8.84 -9.09
C GLU A 62 -10.57 8.20 -10.05
N GLY A 63 -10.18 7.11 -10.73
CA GLY A 63 -11.10 6.32 -11.55
C GLY A 63 -12.27 5.73 -10.76
N LEU A 64 -12.01 5.22 -9.56
CA LEU A 64 -13.05 4.72 -8.64
C LEU A 64 -14.04 5.83 -8.25
N LEU A 65 -13.57 7.01 -7.84
CA LEU A 65 -14.43 8.13 -7.46
C LEU A 65 -15.34 8.55 -8.63
N ARG A 66 -14.78 8.66 -9.84
CA ARG A 66 -15.58 8.96 -11.04
C ARG A 66 -16.60 7.88 -11.35
N ALA A 67 -16.24 6.60 -11.21
CA ALA A 67 -17.16 5.48 -11.40
C ALA A 67 -18.30 5.46 -10.37
N LEU A 68 -18.06 6.01 -9.17
CA LEU A 68 -19.08 6.24 -8.14
C LEU A 68 -19.96 7.48 -8.41
N VAL A 69 -19.79 8.16 -9.56
CA VAL A 69 -20.51 9.39 -9.94
C VAL A 69 -20.28 10.52 -8.91
N ILE A 70 -19.07 10.57 -8.37
CA ILE A 70 -18.62 11.65 -7.49
C ILE A 70 -18.01 12.76 -8.34
N ASP A 71 -18.43 13.99 -8.11
CA ASP A 71 -17.80 15.16 -8.71
C ASP A 71 -16.42 15.36 -8.09
N THR A 72 -15.36 15.06 -8.84
CA THR A 72 -13.97 15.27 -8.42
C THR A 72 -13.38 16.59 -8.92
N GLU A 73 -14.15 17.37 -9.69
CA GLU A 73 -13.69 18.63 -10.30
C GLU A 73 -14.14 19.83 -9.45
N SER A 74 -15.43 19.89 -9.08
CA SER A 74 -16.02 21.06 -8.44
C SER A 74 -16.28 20.91 -6.94
N ASP A 75 -16.32 19.70 -6.39
CA ASP A 75 -16.47 19.48 -4.95
C ASP A 75 -15.13 19.57 -4.20
N HIS A 76 -14.99 20.60 -3.38
CA HIS A 76 -13.82 20.83 -2.53
C HIS A 76 -13.52 19.69 -1.53
N ASN A 77 -14.51 18.86 -1.16
CA ASN A 77 -14.28 17.74 -0.23
C ASN A 77 -13.54 16.58 -0.92
N THR A 78 -13.85 16.36 -2.18
CA THR A 78 -13.35 15.22 -2.96
C THR A 78 -12.07 15.57 -3.71
N GLN A 79 -11.79 16.86 -3.93
CA GLN A 79 -10.48 17.36 -4.35
C GLN A 79 -9.36 16.74 -3.50
N ASP A 80 -8.32 16.24 -4.16
CA ASP A 80 -7.18 15.53 -3.57
C ASP A 80 -7.50 14.20 -2.83
N THR A 81 -8.75 13.71 -2.84
CA THR A 81 -9.10 12.47 -2.14
C THR A 81 -8.31 11.29 -2.69
N ALA A 82 -8.18 11.18 -4.02
CA ALA A 82 -7.40 10.12 -4.65
C ALA A 82 -5.94 10.09 -4.16
N ARG A 83 -5.31 11.26 -4.09
CA ARG A 83 -3.94 11.44 -3.57
C ARG A 83 -3.83 11.04 -2.10
N ARG A 84 -4.78 11.48 -1.27
CA ARG A 84 -4.82 11.14 0.18
C ARG A 84 -4.99 9.64 0.40
N VAL A 85 -5.92 9.01 -0.31
CA VAL A 85 -6.18 7.56 -0.21
C VAL A 85 -4.97 6.74 -0.71
N ALA A 86 -4.34 7.15 -1.80
CA ALA A 86 -3.14 6.46 -2.30
C ALA A 86 -1.97 6.54 -1.31
N LYS A 87 -1.74 7.72 -0.73
CA LYS A 87 -0.75 7.89 0.35
C LYS A 87 -1.10 7.02 1.56
N MET A 88 -2.36 7.04 2.00
CA MET A 88 -2.84 6.25 3.12
C MET A 88 -2.58 4.76 2.90
N TYR A 89 -2.90 4.22 1.73
CA TYR A 89 -2.69 2.80 1.46
C TYR A 89 -1.22 2.41 1.29
N VAL A 90 -0.41 3.18 0.55
CA VAL A 90 0.98 2.77 0.25
C VAL A 90 1.97 3.10 1.38
N ASN A 91 1.72 4.19 2.11
CA ASN A 91 2.69 4.72 3.08
C ASN A 91 2.22 4.63 4.53
N GLU A 92 0.94 4.35 4.81
CA GLU A 92 0.40 4.41 6.17
C GLU A 92 -0.23 3.07 6.57
N VAL A 93 -1.48 2.81 6.17
CA VAL A 93 -2.28 1.66 6.64
C VAL A 93 -1.69 0.32 6.19
N PHE A 94 -1.09 0.24 5.01
CA PHE A 94 -0.40 -0.96 4.52
C PHE A 94 1.13 -0.82 4.50
N ALA A 95 1.70 0.05 5.34
CA ALA A 95 3.16 0.19 5.45
C ALA A 95 3.85 -1.18 5.64
N GLY A 96 3.29 -2.06 6.49
CA GLY A 96 3.81 -3.42 6.71
C GLY A 96 3.79 -4.36 5.49
N ARG A 97 3.15 -3.97 4.37
CA ARG A 97 3.27 -4.67 3.08
C ARG A 97 4.49 -4.20 2.28
N TYR A 98 4.88 -2.94 2.42
CA TYR A 98 5.87 -2.28 1.56
C TYR A 98 7.21 -1.99 2.27
N ASP A 99 7.22 -2.00 3.59
CA ASP A 99 8.40 -1.76 4.42
C ASP A 99 8.98 -3.07 4.94
N THR A 100 10.30 -3.12 5.12
CA THR A 100 10.94 -4.28 5.74
C THR A 100 10.50 -4.42 7.21
N PRO A 101 10.43 -5.64 7.75
CA PRO A 101 10.21 -5.84 9.18
C PRO A 101 11.20 -5.02 10.04
N PRO A 102 10.78 -4.56 11.24
CA PRO A 102 11.67 -3.82 12.12
C PRO A 102 12.88 -4.68 12.55
N PRO A 103 14.04 -4.07 12.86
CA PRO A 103 15.20 -4.81 13.33
C PRO A 103 14.86 -5.54 14.64
N MET A 104 15.21 -6.82 14.71
CA MET A 104 15.04 -7.63 15.91
C MET A 104 16.31 -7.56 16.76
N THR A 105 16.14 -7.37 18.06
CA THR A 105 17.23 -7.45 19.05
C THR A 105 17.01 -8.64 19.96
N GLU A 106 18.11 -9.32 20.29
CA GLU A 106 18.12 -10.46 21.18
C GLU A 106 19.29 -10.35 22.16
N PHE A 107 19.18 -11.07 23.28
CA PHE A 107 20.22 -11.17 24.30
C PHE A 107 20.29 -12.61 24.79
N PRO A 108 21.49 -13.12 25.15
CA PRO A 108 21.63 -14.47 25.67
C PRO A 108 20.77 -14.67 26.93
N ASN A 109 20.04 -15.78 27.00
CA ASN A 109 19.28 -16.17 28.20
C ASN A 109 20.21 -16.78 29.27
N VAL A 110 21.10 -15.97 29.83
CA VAL A 110 22.13 -16.39 30.82
C VAL A 110 21.48 -16.97 32.08
N GLU A 111 20.41 -16.33 32.55
CA GLU A 111 19.67 -16.71 33.76
C GLU A 111 18.73 -17.92 33.54
N LYS A 112 18.70 -18.50 32.34
CA LYS A 112 17.86 -19.64 31.97
C LYS A 112 16.39 -19.45 32.37
N LEU A 113 15.87 -18.24 32.18
CA LEU A 113 14.48 -17.91 32.44
C LEU A 113 13.58 -18.87 31.64
N ASN A 114 12.66 -19.53 32.34
CA ASN A 114 11.73 -20.52 31.79
C ASN A 114 10.27 -20.24 32.21
N GLU A 115 10.00 -19.00 32.61
CA GLU A 115 8.67 -18.54 33.01
C GLU A 115 7.94 -17.89 31.82
N LEU A 116 6.61 -17.87 31.88
CA LEU A 116 5.78 -17.20 30.86
C LEU A 116 5.95 -15.68 30.95
N MET A 117 6.48 -15.07 29.88
CA MET A 117 6.47 -13.61 29.72
C MET A 117 5.21 -13.17 28.98
N VAL A 118 4.37 -12.38 29.65
CA VAL A 118 3.16 -11.79 29.07
C VAL A 118 3.40 -10.31 28.80
N ILE A 119 3.23 -9.90 27.55
CA ILE A 119 3.28 -8.49 27.15
C ILE A 119 1.89 -8.11 26.65
N GLY A 120 1.25 -7.15 27.31
CA GLY A 120 -0.05 -6.64 26.85
C GLY A 120 -0.76 -5.73 27.83
N PRO A 121 -1.90 -5.13 27.40
CA PRO A 121 -2.48 -5.22 26.06
C PRO A 121 -1.69 -4.45 25.00
N ILE A 122 -1.68 -4.93 23.75
CA ILE A 122 -0.98 -4.29 22.62
C ILE A 122 -2.02 -3.71 21.68
N THR A 123 -1.95 -2.40 21.43
CA THR A 123 -2.87 -1.78 20.47
C THR A 123 -2.61 -2.33 19.06
N ALA A 124 -3.65 -2.91 18.46
CA ALA A 124 -3.62 -3.41 17.10
C ALA A 124 -4.53 -2.55 16.21
N ARG A 125 -3.98 -2.00 15.14
CA ARG A 125 -4.72 -1.32 14.07
C ARG A 125 -4.40 -2.03 12.76
N SER A 126 -5.43 -2.48 12.06
CA SER A 126 -5.28 -3.21 10.81
C SER A 126 -6.42 -2.85 9.84
N ALA A 127 -6.47 -3.50 8.68
CA ALA A 127 -7.63 -3.47 7.80
C ALA A 127 -7.93 -4.87 7.26
N CYS A 128 -9.21 -5.21 7.17
CA CYS A 128 -9.65 -6.50 6.64
C CYS A 128 -9.33 -6.58 5.14
N SER A 129 -8.61 -7.61 4.70
CA SER A 129 -8.26 -7.80 3.28
C SER A 129 -9.47 -7.99 2.35
N HIS A 130 -10.64 -8.37 2.88
CA HIS A 130 -11.85 -8.60 2.07
C HIS A 130 -12.58 -7.31 1.69
N HIS A 131 -12.52 -6.28 2.54
CA HIS A 131 -13.27 -5.02 2.35
C HIS A 131 -12.39 -3.77 2.44
N LEU A 132 -11.14 -3.94 2.88
CA LEU A 132 -10.19 -2.87 3.21
C LEU A 132 -10.70 -1.91 4.30
N CYS A 133 -11.66 -2.36 5.13
CA CYS A 133 -12.20 -1.61 6.27
C CYS A 133 -11.31 -1.77 7.52
N PRO A 134 -11.23 -0.74 8.38
CA PRO A 134 -10.42 -0.79 9.60
C PRO A 134 -10.81 -1.91 10.56
N ILE A 135 -9.81 -2.50 11.21
CA ILE A 135 -9.94 -3.39 12.36
C ILE A 135 -9.20 -2.74 13.52
N MET A 136 -9.87 -2.60 14.67
CA MET A 136 -9.33 -1.96 15.86
C MET A 136 -9.37 -2.95 17.04
N GLY A 137 -8.22 -3.20 17.66
CA GLY A 137 -8.06 -4.18 18.74
C GLY A 137 -7.09 -3.73 19.84
N LYS A 138 -7.00 -4.55 20.90
CA LYS A 138 -6.12 -4.40 22.06
C LYS A 138 -5.49 -5.75 22.43
#